data_AF-A0A4Q3FYQ7-F1
#
_entry.id   AF-A0A4Q3FYQ7-F1
#
_cell.length_a   1.000
_cell.length_b   1.000
_cell.length_c   1.000
_cell.angle_alpha   90.00
_cell.angle_beta   90.00
_cell.angle_gamma   90.00
#
_symmetry.space_group_name_H-M   'P 1'
#
loop_
_entity.id
_entity.type
_entity.pdbx_description
1 polymer ?
#
loop_
_entity_poly.entity_id
_entity_poly.type
_entity_poly.pdbx_seq_one_letter_code
_entity_poly.pdbx_strand_id
1 'polypeptide(L)'
;MQSNKNGAAVGALSREEIVGRARAITPLINRDAELIEAGKDITEAVRHALEESRLFWIYLPPELGGLGADVATAIEAMEEIAYADGSTG
;
A
#
# COMPACT_ATOMS: atom_id res chain seq x y z
N MET A 1 -32.95 -17.84 12.42
CA MET A 1 -33.20 -16.81 11.40
C MET A 1 -31.90 -16.06 11.14
N GLN A 2 -30.98 -16.68 10.42
CA GLN A 2 -29.75 -16.03 9.97
C GLN A 2 -30.05 -15.52 8.55
N SER A 3 -30.35 -14.23 8.47
CA SER A 3 -30.63 -13.57 7.20
C SER A 3 -29.31 -13.32 6.46
N ASN A 4 -29.18 -14.00 5.32
CA ASN A 4 -28.18 -13.81 4.30
C ASN A 4 -28.20 -12.35 3.80
N LYS A 5 -27.13 -11.58 4.03
CA LYS A 5 -26.91 -10.25 3.44
C LYS A 5 -25.96 -10.37 2.25
N ASN A 6 -26.46 -10.94 1.15
CA ASN A 6 -25.82 -10.81 -0.16
C ASN A 6 -26.10 -9.41 -0.71
N GLY A 7 -25.16 -8.52 -0.40
CA GLY A 7 -25.07 -7.16 -0.91
C GLY A 7 -23.74 -6.60 -0.43
N ALA A 8 -22.63 -7.22 -0.87
CA ALA A 8 -21.30 -6.72 -0.53
C ALA A 8 -21.14 -5.36 -1.21
N ALA A 9 -21.32 -4.27 -0.45
CA ALA A 9 -20.50 -3.09 -0.67
C ALA A 9 -19.05 -3.58 -0.74
N VAL A 10 -18.26 -3.07 -1.68
CA VAL A 10 -16.84 -3.39 -1.76
C VAL A 10 -16.18 -2.79 -0.51
N GLY A 11 -16.18 -3.55 0.58
CA GLY A 11 -15.72 -3.09 1.89
C GLY A 11 -14.23 -2.81 1.89
N ALA A 12 -13.77 -2.05 2.88
CA ALA A 12 -12.34 -1.83 3.12
C ALA A 12 -11.59 -3.17 3.08
N LEU A 13 -10.40 -3.15 2.47
CA LEU A 13 -9.54 -4.34 2.43
C LEU A 13 -9.07 -4.70 3.83
N SER A 14 -8.78 -5.98 4.04
CA SER A 14 -8.23 -6.43 5.32
C SER A 14 -6.82 -5.89 5.53
N ARG A 15 -6.41 -5.83 6.80
CA ARG A 15 -5.04 -5.49 7.18
C ARG A 15 -4.02 -6.37 6.47
N GLU A 16 -4.24 -7.69 6.45
CA GLU A 16 -3.34 -8.65 5.80
C GLU A 16 -3.22 -8.41 4.30
N GLU A 17 -4.30 -8.02 3.62
CA GLU A 17 -4.27 -7.67 2.20
C GLU A 17 -3.48 -6.38 1.94
N ILE A 18 -3.66 -5.36 2.79
CA ILE A 18 -2.98 -4.08 2.65
C ILE A 18 -1.48 -4.22 2.94
N VAL A 19 -1.11 -4.83 4.07
CA VAL A 19 0.30 -5.08 4.42
C VAL A 19 0.94 -6.06 3.43
N GLY A 20 0.18 -7.03 2.92
CA GLY A 20 0.64 -7.93 1.87
C GLY A 20 1.03 -7.21 0.57
N ARG A 21 0.30 -6.15 0.20
CA ARG A 21 0.65 -5.29 -0.94
C ARG A 21 1.94 -4.52 -0.69
N ALA A 22 2.14 -3.97 0.51
CA ALA A 22 3.38 -3.31 0.89
C ALA A 22 4.57 -4.28 0.79
N ARG A 23 4.46 -5.47 1.40
CA ARG A 23 5.48 -6.54 1.31
C ARG A 23 5.84 -6.92 -0.12
N ALA A 24 4.87 -6.93 -1.03
CA ALA A 24 5.11 -7.32 -2.42
C ALA A 24 6.00 -6.31 -3.17
N ILE A 25 5.97 -5.02 -2.79
CA ILE A 25 6.79 -3.97 -3.43
C ILE A 25 8.12 -3.71 -2.71
N THR A 26 8.25 -4.08 -1.44
CA THR A 26 9.48 -3.91 -0.63
C THR A 26 10.77 -4.40 -1.32
N PRO A 27 10.82 -5.57 -2.00
CA PRO A 27 12.04 -6.02 -2.69
C PRO A 27 12.46 -5.11 -3.85
N LEU A 28 11.50 -4.51 -4.55
CA LEU A 28 11.75 -3.55 -5.64
C LEU A 28 12.35 -2.26 -5.07
N ILE A 29 11.78 -1.75 -3.98
CA ILE A 29 12.25 -0.53 -3.31
C ILE A 29 13.67 -0.72 -2.79
N ASN A 30 13.95 -1.83 -2.11
CA ASN A 30 15.29 -2.12 -1.57
C ASN A 30 16.34 -2.21 -2.70
N ARG A 31 16.01 -2.87 -3.81
CA ARG A 31 16.89 -2.94 -4.99
C ARG A 31 17.22 -1.56 -5.56
N ASP A 32 16.24 -0.66 -5.55
CA ASP A 32 16.38 0.67 -6.16
C ASP A 32 16.84 1.76 -5.15
N ALA A 33 17.02 1.44 -3.87
CA ALA A 33 17.30 2.41 -2.80
C ALA A 33 18.50 3.32 -3.09
N GLU A 34 19.61 2.79 -3.61
CA GLU A 34 20.78 3.61 -3.99
C GLU A 34 20.46 4.61 -5.13
N LEU A 35 19.58 4.23 -6.06
CA LEU A 35 19.14 5.10 -7.14
C LEU A 35 18.20 6.21 -6.62
N ILE A 36 17.35 5.86 -5.66
CA ILE A 36 16.43 6.80 -4.99
C ILE A 36 17.23 7.87 -4.24
N GLU A 37 18.19 7.45 -3.41
CA GLU A 37 19.06 8.35 -2.66
C GLU A 37 19.87 9.30 -3.57
N ALA A 38 20.46 8.76 -4.65
CA ALA A 38 21.20 9.57 -5.61
C ALA A 38 20.30 10.52 -6.42
N GLY A 39 19.10 10.06 -6.78
CA GLY A 39 18.13 10.78 -7.61
C GLY A 39 17.29 11.81 -6.86
N LYS A 40 17.14 11.66 -5.53
CA LYS A 40 16.25 12.44 -4.65
C LYS A 40 14.77 12.36 -5.03
N ASP A 41 14.40 11.25 -5.66
CA ASP A 41 13.02 10.90 -6.01
C ASP A 41 12.95 9.37 -6.17
N ILE A 42 11.76 8.80 -6.02
CA ILE A 42 11.53 7.38 -6.28
C ILE A 42 11.76 7.06 -7.76
N THR A 43 12.22 5.85 -8.06
CA THR A 43 12.32 5.41 -9.46
C THR A 43 10.92 5.26 -10.06
N GLU A 44 10.82 5.39 -11.39
CA GLU A 44 9.55 5.22 -12.10
C GLU A 44 8.94 3.82 -11.88
N ALA A 45 9.80 2.79 -11.74
CA ALA A 45 9.36 1.45 -11.42
C ALA A 45 8.69 1.38 -10.03
N VAL A 46 9.29 2.03 -9.03
CA VAL A 46 8.72 2.12 -7.67
C VAL A 46 7.42 2.91 -7.67
N ARG A 47 7.37 4.04 -8.40
CA ARG A 47 6.14 4.85 -8.58
C ARG A 47 4.99 4.00 -9.12
N HIS A 48 5.21 3.32 -10.24
CA HIS A 48 4.18 2.45 -10.84
C HIS A 48 3.75 1.33 -9.90
N ALA A 49 4.68 0.70 -9.16
CA ALA A 49 4.33 -0.35 -8.20
C ALA A 49 3.46 0.18 -7.04
N LEU A 50 3.72 1.39 -6.55
CA LEU A 50 2.90 2.06 -5.53
C LEU A 50 1.50 2.42 -6.06
N GLU A 51 1.40 2.82 -7.34
CA GLU A 51 0.12 3.09 -8.01
C GLU A 51 -0.70 1.80 -8.22
N GLU A 52 -0.09 0.74 -8.77
CA GLU A 52 -0.75 -0.55 -9.02
C GLU A 52 -1.21 -1.23 -7.73
N SER A 53 -0.41 -1.10 -6.66
CA SER A 53 -0.77 -1.59 -5.33
C SER A 53 -1.85 -0.73 -4.65
N ARG A 54 -2.11 0.48 -5.15
CA ARG A 54 -3.02 1.51 -4.61
C ARG A 54 -2.59 2.05 -3.25
N LEU A 55 -1.31 1.92 -2.88
CA LEU A 55 -0.80 2.35 -1.58
C LEU A 55 -0.72 3.88 -1.44
N PHE A 56 -0.61 4.64 -2.54
CA PHE A 56 -0.79 6.10 -2.52
C PHE A 56 -2.17 6.54 -2.02
N TRP A 57 -3.18 5.66 -2.13
CA TRP A 57 -4.57 5.93 -1.76
C TRP A 57 -5.04 5.06 -0.59
N ILE A 58 -4.14 4.71 0.31
CA ILE A 58 -4.39 3.75 1.41
C ILE A 58 -5.61 4.11 2.28
N TYR A 59 -5.85 5.39 2.57
CA TYR A 59 -6.98 5.85 3.36
C TYR A 59 -8.27 6.07 2.57
N LEU A 60 -8.16 6.22 1.24
CA LEU A 60 -9.31 6.54 0.41
C LEU A 60 -10.25 5.33 0.36
N PRO A 61 -11.58 5.51 0.40
CA PRO A 61 -12.49 4.38 0.40
C PRO A 61 -12.43 3.60 -0.94
N PRO A 62 -12.75 2.28 -0.94
CA PRO A 62 -12.67 1.45 -2.14
C PRO A 62 -13.51 1.96 -3.32
N GLU A 63 -14.65 2.58 -3.06
CA GLU A 63 -15.56 3.15 -4.06
C GLU A 63 -14.93 4.32 -4.84
N LEU A 64 -13.89 4.95 -4.28
CA LEU A 64 -13.14 6.03 -4.89
C LEU A 64 -11.76 5.58 -5.41
N GLY A 65 -11.46 4.28 -5.37
CA GLY A 65 -10.16 3.79 -5.85
C GLY A 65 -9.08 3.66 -4.77
N GLY A 66 -9.41 3.70 -3.47
CA GLY A 66 -8.44 3.45 -2.39
C GLY A 66 -8.58 2.11 -1.67
N LEU A 67 -7.91 1.95 -0.53
CA LEU A 67 -7.91 0.70 0.25
C LEU A 67 -8.86 0.75 1.47
N GLY A 68 -9.25 1.95 1.91
CA GLY A 68 -10.12 2.16 3.07
C GLY A 68 -9.50 1.79 4.41
N ALA A 69 -8.17 1.86 4.52
CA ALA A 69 -7.44 1.46 5.71
C ALA A 69 -7.75 2.37 6.91
N ASP A 70 -7.75 1.80 8.11
CA ASP A 70 -7.62 2.58 9.34
C ASP A 70 -6.18 3.06 9.55
N VAL A 71 -5.98 3.96 10.52
CA VAL A 71 -4.67 4.57 10.82
C VAL A 71 -3.63 3.52 11.22
N ALA A 72 -4.01 2.51 12.02
CA ALA A 72 -3.07 1.51 12.49
C ALA A 72 -2.57 0.63 11.33
N THR A 73 -3.48 0.20 10.45
CA THR A 73 -3.16 -0.59 9.26
C THR A 73 -2.30 0.19 8.28
N ALA A 74 -2.60 1.48 8.09
CA ALA A 74 -1.81 2.33 7.20
C ALA A 74 -0.40 2.58 7.71
N ILE A 75 -0.23 2.82 9.01
CA ILE A 75 1.10 2.94 9.64
C ILE A 75 1.89 1.64 9.44
N GLU A 76 1.30 0.48 9.66
CA GLU A 76 2.01 -0.79 9.48
C GLU A 76 2.45 -1.03 8.03
N ALA A 77 1.62 -0.63 7.05
CA ALA A 77 2.01 -0.69 5.65
C ALA A 77 3.15 0.29 5.32
N MET A 78 3.13 1.51 5.89
CA MET A 78 4.22 2.49 5.75
C MET A 78 5.51 1.98 6.40
N GLU A 79 5.44 1.38 7.59
CA GLU A 79 6.60 0.77 8.28
C GLU A 79 7.25 -0.33 7.43
N GLU A 80 6.45 -1.17 6.79
CA GLU A 80 6.95 -2.23 5.89
C GLU A 80 7.66 -1.65 4.65
N ILE A 81 7.20 -0.53 4.11
CA ILE A 81 7.86 0.19 3.01
C ILE A 81 9.14 0.87 3.50
N ALA A 82 9.04 1.59 4.62
CA ALA A 82 10.14 2.34 5.24
C ALA A 82 11.31 1.42 5.66
N TYR A 83 11.03 0.14 5.93
CA TYR A 83 12.06 -0.86 6.20
C TYR A 83 12.99 -1.10 5.00
N ALA A 84 12.49 -0.94 3.76
CA ALA A 84 13.31 -1.00 2.56
C ALA A 84 13.99 0.34 2.25
N ASP A 85 13.26 1.45 2.34
CA ASP A 85 13.78 2.80 2.11
C ASP A 85 12.97 3.82 2.90
N GLY A 86 13.63 4.54 3.82
CA GLY A 86 12.97 5.44 4.76
C GLY A 86 12.37 6.70 4.13
N SER A 87 12.78 7.07 2.92
CA SER A 87 12.22 8.23 2.20
C SER A 87 10.96 7.88 1.41
N THR A 88 10.80 6.59 1.08
CA THR A 88 9.68 6.05 0.29
C THR A 88 8.46 5.69 1.14
N GLY A 89 8.67 5.26 2.39
CA GLY A 89 7.59 4.90 3.33
C GLY A 89 6.98 6.10 4.05
#